data_AF-A0A967D1T2-F1
#
_entry.id   AF-A0A967D1T2-F1
#
_cell.length_a   1.000
_cell.length_b   1.000
_cell.length_c   1.000
_cell.angle_alpha   90.00
_cell.angle_beta   90.00
_cell.angle_gamma   90.00
#
_symmetry.space_group_name_H-M   'P 1'
#
loop_
_entity.id
_entity.type
_entity.pdbx_description
1 polymer ?
#
loop_
_entity_poly.entity_id
_entity_poly.type
_entity_poly.pdbx_seq_one_letter_code
_entity_poly.pdbx_strand_id
1 'polypeptide(L)'
;MQIVKHWSAVVPTAVWFAVAASLPATAEQRRQPLTPAEAVEAFDLRPGLTIELAACEPQVVDPVAIRFDARGRMWVVEMGDYPTPPSGPAGEPGTYRGRIKILSDQDGDGFFEQAEVFADNLLFPTGVQL
;
A
#
# COMPACT_ATOMS: atom_id res chain seq x y z
N MET A 1 26.49 34.77 65.10
CA MET A 1 26.15 33.59 65.95
C MET A 1 25.03 32.86 65.23
N GLN A 2 25.14 31.68 64.60
CA GLN A 2 26.16 30.65 64.45
C GLN A 2 26.07 30.11 63.00
N ILE A 3 27.19 30.01 62.28
CA ILE A 3 27.93 28.79 61.88
C ILE A 3 27.42 28.12 60.59
N VAL A 4 28.24 28.31 59.56
CA VAL A 4 28.43 27.50 58.35
C VAL A 4 28.72 26.03 58.68
N LYS A 5 28.11 25.07 57.96
CA LYS A 5 28.71 23.74 57.74
C LYS A 5 28.43 23.27 56.31
N HIS A 6 29.54 23.03 55.61
CA HIS A 6 29.65 22.49 54.27
C HIS A 6 29.14 21.04 54.22
N TRP A 7 28.60 20.63 53.07
CA TRP A 7 28.66 19.23 52.66
C TRP A 7 29.03 19.15 51.17
N SER A 8 30.25 18.70 50.91
CA SER A 8 30.70 18.28 49.59
C SER A 8 30.15 16.88 49.31
N ALA A 9 29.27 16.75 48.32
CA ALA A 9 28.92 15.44 47.77
C ALA A 9 29.71 15.26 46.46
N VAL A 10 30.75 14.43 46.54
CA VAL A 10 31.48 13.91 45.39
C VAL A 10 30.52 13.04 44.58
N VAL A 11 30.28 13.38 43.33
CA VAL A 11 29.55 12.52 42.38
C VAL A 11 30.54 11.49 41.85
N PRO A 12 30.41 10.18 42.12
CA PRO A 12 31.18 9.20 41.37
C PRO A 12 30.49 9.03 40.01
N THR A 13 31.22 9.40 38.96
CA THR A 13 30.92 9.06 37.57
C THR A 13 30.72 7.55 37.44
N ALA A 14 29.46 7.11 37.39
CA ALA A 14 29.10 5.79 36.90
C ALA A 14 29.31 5.79 35.39
N VAL A 15 30.41 5.19 34.94
CA VAL A 15 30.63 4.86 33.54
C VAL A 15 29.69 3.72 33.18
N TRP A 16 28.59 4.05 32.50
CA TRP A 16 27.69 3.08 31.92
C TRP A 16 28.30 2.52 30.65
N PHE A 17 28.95 1.36 30.73
CA PHE A 17 29.18 0.56 29.52
C PHE A 17 27.86 -0.13 29.17
N ALA A 18 27.08 0.51 28.30
CA ALA A 18 26.04 -0.19 27.57
C ALA A 18 26.74 -1.12 26.57
N VAL A 19 26.89 -2.39 26.92
CA VAL A 19 27.14 -3.43 25.91
C VAL A 19 25.84 -3.58 25.14
N ALA A 20 25.76 -2.89 24.00
CA ALA A 20 24.71 -3.15 23.03
C ALA A 20 24.93 -4.58 22.51
N ALA A 21 24.20 -5.55 23.09
CA ALA A 21 24.08 -6.86 22.48
C ALA A 21 23.40 -6.65 21.12
N SER A 22 24.15 -6.80 20.02
CA SER A 22 23.55 -6.85 18.69
C SER A 22 22.76 -8.14 18.59
N LEU A 23 21.47 -8.06 18.90
CA LEU A 23 20.54 -9.13 18.54
C LEU A 23 20.58 -9.26 17.01
N PRO A 24 20.72 -10.48 16.45
CA PRO A 24 20.61 -10.67 15.01
C PRO A 24 19.24 -10.17 14.57
N ALA A 25 19.20 -9.40 13.47
CA ALA A 25 17.95 -8.90 12.92
C ALA A 25 16.97 -10.07 12.74
N THR A 26 15.80 -9.98 13.39
CA THR A 26 14.71 -10.93 13.20
C THR A 26 14.18 -10.84 11.77
N ALA A 27 13.45 -11.86 11.33
CA ALA A 27 12.82 -12.01 10.01
C ALA A 27 11.82 -10.91 9.61
N GLU A 28 11.88 -9.75 10.26
CA GLU A 28 10.94 -8.64 10.22
C GLU A 28 11.64 -7.33 9.80
N GLN A 29 12.73 -7.39 9.02
CA GLN A 29 12.98 -6.32 8.06
C GLN A 29 11.86 -6.38 7.03
N ARG A 30 10.74 -5.73 7.32
CA ARG A 30 9.64 -5.50 6.37
C ARG A 30 10.28 -4.91 5.11
N ARG A 31 10.43 -5.72 4.06
CA ARG A 31 10.89 -5.25 2.77
C ARG A 31 9.94 -4.13 2.36
N GLN A 32 10.48 -2.97 2.01
CA GLN A 32 9.66 -1.92 1.41
C GLN A 32 8.97 -2.49 0.16
N PRO A 33 7.75 -2.06 -0.17
CA PRO A 33 7.15 -2.41 -1.45
C PRO A 33 8.11 -2.07 -2.58
N LEU A 34 8.21 -2.97 -3.55
CA LEU A 34 8.95 -2.69 -4.79
C LEU A 34 8.22 -1.59 -5.57
N THR A 35 8.97 -0.79 -6.32
CA THR A 35 8.36 0.03 -7.37
C THR A 35 7.74 -0.87 -8.45
N PRO A 36 6.78 -0.39 -9.25
CA PRO A 36 6.19 -1.20 -10.33
C PRO A 36 7.23 -1.77 -11.29
N ALA A 37 8.26 -0.99 -11.63
CA ALA A 37 9.36 -1.45 -12.49
C ALA A 37 10.20 -2.55 -11.82
N GLU A 38 10.58 -2.39 -10.55
CA GLU A 38 11.30 -3.43 -9.81
C GLU A 38 10.45 -4.69 -9.61
N ALA A 39 9.14 -4.56 -9.48
CA ALA A 39 8.23 -5.69 -9.35
C ALA A 39 8.18 -6.54 -10.63
N VAL A 40 8.15 -5.91 -11.81
CA VAL A 40 8.22 -6.59 -13.11
C VAL A 40 9.50 -7.42 -13.24
N GLU A 41 10.65 -6.84 -12.86
CA GLU A 41 11.95 -7.53 -12.91
C GLU A 41 12.08 -8.68 -11.88
N ALA A 42 11.25 -8.66 -10.83
CA ALA A 42 11.28 -9.68 -9.77
C ALA A 42 10.52 -10.97 -10.13
N PHE A 43 9.78 -11.01 -11.24
CA PHE A 43 9.06 -12.20 -11.67
C PHE A 43 9.99 -13.29 -12.24
N ASP A 44 9.81 -14.52 -11.77
CA ASP A 44 10.41 -15.71 -12.38
C ASP A 44 9.41 -16.32 -13.38
N LEU A 45 9.68 -16.15 -14.67
CA LEU A 45 8.80 -16.58 -15.75
C LEU A 45 9.29 -17.87 -16.41
N ARG A 46 8.34 -18.71 -16.82
CA ARG A 46 8.63 -19.88 -17.65
C ARG A 46 9.10 -19.42 -19.05
N PRO A 47 9.98 -20.20 -19.71
CA PRO A 47 10.43 -19.86 -21.07
C PRO A 47 9.26 -19.66 -22.04
N GLY A 48 9.31 -18.57 -22.81
CA GLY A 48 8.28 -18.20 -23.78
C GLY A 48 7.14 -17.34 -23.23
N LEU A 49 7.16 -16.99 -21.94
CA LEU A 49 6.25 -16.00 -21.35
C LEU A 49 6.93 -14.64 -21.21
N THR A 50 6.14 -13.58 -21.41
CA THR A 50 6.51 -12.20 -21.12
C THR A 50 5.53 -11.63 -20.09
N ILE A 51 5.96 -10.61 -19.35
CA ILE A 51 5.11 -9.84 -18.45
C ILE A 51 5.35 -8.36 -18.73
N GLU A 52 4.27 -7.59 -18.69
CA GLU A 52 4.28 -6.14 -18.92
C GLU A 52 3.40 -5.49 -17.85
N LEU A 53 3.76 -4.28 -17.45
CA LEU A 53 2.98 -3.50 -16.50
C LEU A 53 1.81 -2.87 -17.25
N ALA A 54 0.58 -3.29 -16.93
CA ALA A 54 -0.62 -2.73 -17.57
C ALA A 54 -1.16 -1.49 -16.85
N ALA A 55 -1.08 -1.44 -15.52
CA ALA A 55 -1.49 -0.30 -14.70
C ALA A 55 -0.89 -0.41 -13.29
N CYS A 56 -0.74 0.71 -12.60
CA CYS A 56 -0.33 0.78 -11.20
C CYS A 56 -1.04 1.94 -10.48
N GLU A 57 -0.67 2.22 -9.24
CA GLU A 57 -1.13 3.40 -8.53
C GLU A 57 -0.69 4.68 -9.27
N PRO A 58 -1.55 5.72 -9.32
CA PRO A 58 -2.87 5.84 -8.67
C PRO A 58 -4.06 5.28 -9.50
N GLN A 59 -3.84 4.83 -10.73
CA GLN A 59 -4.91 4.36 -11.62
C GLN A 59 -5.64 3.16 -11.01
N VAL A 60 -4.90 2.22 -10.44
CA VAL A 60 -5.43 1.02 -9.77
C VAL A 60 -4.94 0.95 -8.32
N VAL A 61 -5.86 0.72 -7.39
CA VAL A 61 -5.61 0.51 -5.95
C VAL A 61 -6.52 -0.62 -5.46
N ASP A 62 -5.96 -1.65 -4.82
CA ASP A 62 -6.70 -2.82 -4.29
C ASP A 62 -7.64 -3.51 -5.31
N PRO A 63 -7.16 -3.93 -6.51
CA PRO A 63 -8.00 -4.57 -7.52
C PRO A 63 -8.43 -5.98 -7.12
N VAL A 64 -9.69 -6.33 -7.41
CA VAL A 64 -10.28 -7.65 -7.15
C VAL A 64 -10.72 -8.34 -8.44
N ALA A 65 -11.19 -7.58 -9.43
CA ALA A 65 -11.61 -8.12 -10.72
C ALA A 65 -11.35 -7.12 -11.84
N ILE A 66 -11.04 -7.65 -13.03
CA ILE A 66 -10.88 -6.87 -14.26
C ILE A 66 -11.73 -7.43 -15.40
N ARG A 67 -12.23 -6.56 -16.29
CA ARG A 67 -12.89 -6.92 -17.56
C ARG A 67 -12.57 -5.91 -18.65
N PHE A 68 -12.50 -6.34 -19.90
CA PHE A 68 -12.39 -5.44 -21.04
C PHE A 68 -13.75 -5.27 -21.71
N ASP A 69 -14.12 -4.03 -22.05
CA ASP A 69 -15.31 -3.78 -22.86
C ASP A 69 -15.02 -3.88 -24.37
N ALA A 70 -16.07 -3.81 -25.19
CA ALA A 70 -15.96 -3.85 -26.65
C ALA A 70 -15.18 -2.68 -27.27
N ARG A 71 -14.82 -1.65 -26.48
CA ARG A 71 -13.99 -0.52 -26.90
C ARG A 71 -12.54 -0.68 -26.44
N GLY A 72 -12.17 -1.80 -25.82
CA GLY A 72 -10.81 -2.06 -25.33
C GLY A 72 -10.48 -1.40 -24.00
N ARG A 73 -11.45 -0.78 -23.30
CA ARG A 73 -11.20 -0.15 -21.99
C ARG A 73 -11.19 -1.20 -20.90
N MET A 74 -10.31 -1.05 -19.91
CA MET A 74 -10.22 -1.95 -18.76
C MET A 74 -11.12 -1.46 -17.63
N TRP A 75 -12.08 -2.27 -17.23
CA TRP A 75 -12.93 -2.07 -16.06
C TRP A 75 -12.30 -2.76 -14.87
N VAL A 76 -11.97 -2.00 -13.84
CA VAL A 76 -11.32 -2.48 -12.62
C VAL A 76 -12.26 -2.32 -11.43
N VAL A 77 -12.48 -3.40 -10.70
CA VAL A 77 -13.21 -3.40 -9.43
C VAL A 77 -12.19 -3.32 -8.29
N GLU A 78 -12.27 -2.27 -7.48
CA GLU A 78 -11.39 -2.02 -6.34
C GLU A 78 -12.14 -2.27 -5.02
N MET A 79 -11.47 -2.91 -4.05
CA MET A 79 -12.02 -3.23 -2.74
C MET A 79 -11.20 -2.58 -1.61
N GLY A 80 -11.25 -1.24 -1.53
CA GLY A 80 -10.52 -0.47 -0.52
C GLY A 80 -11.02 -0.63 0.93
N ASP A 81 -12.09 -1.40 1.15
CA ASP A 81 -12.66 -1.71 2.47
C ASP A 81 -12.12 -3.02 3.07
N TYR A 82 -11.32 -3.81 2.35
CA TYR A 82 -10.74 -5.01 2.93
C TYR A 82 -9.33 -4.72 3.48
N PRO A 83 -8.95 -5.22 4.67
CA PRO A 83 -9.74 -6.01 5.63
C PRO A 83 -10.53 -5.15 6.64
N THR A 84 -10.43 -3.82 6.55
CA THR A 84 -10.99 -2.90 7.55
C THR A 84 -12.42 -2.51 7.20
N PRO A 85 -13.42 -2.98 7.97
CA PRO A 85 -14.82 -2.74 7.64
C PRO A 85 -15.15 -1.23 7.59
N PRO A 86 -16.22 -0.87 6.87
CA PRO A 86 -16.75 0.49 6.81
C PRO A 86 -16.91 1.12 8.20
N SER A 87 -16.54 2.39 8.34
CA SER A 87 -16.57 3.12 9.62
C SER A 87 -17.75 4.09 9.76
N GLY A 88 -18.56 4.26 8.72
CA GLY A 88 -19.71 5.19 8.66
C GLY A 88 -21.09 4.52 8.70
N PRO A 89 -22.18 5.30 8.77
CA PRO A 89 -23.55 4.78 8.71
C PRO A 89 -23.85 4.14 7.35
N ALA A 90 -24.44 2.95 7.34
CA ALA A 90 -24.75 2.23 6.11
C ALA A 90 -25.59 3.08 5.14
N GLY A 91 -25.12 3.20 3.90
CA GLY A 91 -25.82 3.94 2.84
C GLY A 91 -25.45 5.42 2.72
N GLU A 92 -24.68 5.98 3.66
CA GLU A 92 -24.17 7.35 3.54
C GLU A 92 -22.98 7.41 2.55
N PRO A 93 -22.83 8.49 1.77
CA PRO A 93 -21.66 8.70 0.92
C PRO A 93 -20.34 8.65 1.71
N GLY A 94 -19.35 7.94 1.18
CA GLY A 94 -18.03 7.79 1.81
C GLY A 94 -17.96 6.76 2.92
N THR A 95 -19.04 6.03 3.18
CA THR A 95 -19.06 4.90 4.14
C THR A 95 -18.24 3.74 3.60
N TYR A 96 -18.37 3.46 2.31
CA TYR A 96 -17.67 2.39 1.62
C TYR A 96 -16.59 2.97 0.70
N ARG A 97 -15.48 2.25 0.54
CA ARG A 97 -14.31 2.62 -0.25
C ARG A 97 -14.16 1.76 -1.51
N GLY A 98 -15.05 0.79 -1.73
CA GLY A 98 -15.11 0.02 -2.96
C GLY A 98 -15.52 0.89 -4.16
N ARG A 99 -14.85 0.68 -5.30
CA ARG A 99 -15.01 1.48 -6.53
C ARG A 99 -15.01 0.60 -7.76
N ILE A 100 -15.60 1.11 -8.83
CA ILE A 100 -15.39 0.62 -10.19
C ILE A 100 -14.76 1.75 -10.99
N LYS A 101 -13.59 1.50 -11.57
CA LYS A 101 -12.91 2.43 -12.47
C LYS A 101 -12.91 1.91 -13.89
N ILE A 102 -12.96 2.82 -14.85
CA ILE A 102 -12.74 2.56 -16.26
C ILE A 102 -11.39 3.16 -16.63
N LEU A 103 -10.50 2.32 -17.14
CA LEU A 103 -9.18 2.70 -17.57
C LEU A 103 -9.10 2.72 -19.09
N SER A 104 -8.36 3.69 -19.62
CA SER A 104 -8.07 3.80 -21.05
C SER A 104 -6.57 3.93 -21.29
N ASP A 105 -6.08 3.10 -22.19
CA ASP A 105 -4.79 3.22 -22.87
C ASP A 105 -5.00 4.18 -24.06
N GLN A 106 -4.26 5.29 -24.06
CA GLN A 106 -4.43 6.34 -25.07
C GLN A 106 -3.53 6.18 -26.29
N ASP A 107 -2.36 5.57 -26.13
CA ASP A 107 -1.35 5.46 -27.19
C ASP A 107 -1.22 4.04 -27.77
N GLY A 108 -1.94 3.08 -27.19
CA GLY A 108 -2.07 1.71 -27.65
C GLY A 108 -0.87 0.83 -27.29
N ASP A 109 -0.07 1.22 -26.29
CA ASP A 109 1.12 0.48 -25.88
C ASP A 109 0.84 -0.63 -24.85
N GLY A 110 -0.41 -0.73 -24.36
CA GLY A 110 -0.83 -1.71 -23.36
C GLY A 110 -0.73 -1.22 -21.92
N PHE A 111 -0.15 -0.04 -21.67
CA PHE A 111 -0.20 0.67 -20.41
C PHE A 111 -1.45 1.57 -20.36
N PHE A 112 -2.15 1.56 -19.24
CA PHE A 112 -3.40 2.30 -19.06
C PHE A 112 -3.15 3.52 -18.17
N GLU A 113 -2.89 4.69 -18.77
CA GLU A 113 -2.49 5.90 -18.04
C GLU A 113 -3.67 6.61 -17.37
N GLN A 114 -4.87 6.47 -17.94
CA GLN A 114 -6.04 7.19 -17.48
C GLN A 114 -7.01 6.28 -16.74
N ALA A 115 -7.61 6.81 -15.68
CA ALA A 115 -8.64 6.12 -14.91
C ALA A 115 -9.77 7.10 -14.55
N GLU A 116 -11.00 6.69 -14.82
CA GLU A 116 -12.22 7.41 -14.44
C GLU A 116 -13.02 6.56 -13.44
N VAL A 117 -13.52 7.16 -12.37
CA VAL A 117 -14.43 6.47 -11.43
C VAL A 117 -15.82 6.40 -12.05
N PHE A 118 -16.26 5.19 -12.37
CA PHE A 118 -17.60 4.92 -12.88
C PHE A 118 -18.63 4.79 -11.75
N ALA A 119 -18.25 4.09 -10.69
CA ALA A 119 -19.06 3.93 -9.48
C ALA A 119 -18.17 3.97 -8.24
N ASP A 120 -18.68 4.56 -7.16
CA ASP A 120 -18.00 4.70 -5.88
C ASP A 120 -18.97 4.33 -4.75
N ASN A 121 -18.47 4.27 -3.52
CA ASN A 121 -19.24 3.94 -2.33
C ASN A 121 -19.91 2.56 -2.45
N LEU A 122 -19.15 1.55 -2.90
CA LEU A 122 -19.61 0.17 -3.01
C LEU A 122 -19.15 -0.66 -1.82
N LEU A 123 -20.07 -1.35 -1.17
CA LEU A 123 -19.77 -2.28 -0.08
C LEU A 123 -19.16 -3.57 -0.65
N PHE A 124 -17.87 -3.81 -0.42
CA PHE A 124 -17.15 -5.05 -0.77
C PHE A 124 -17.46 -5.59 -2.19
N PRO A 125 -17.23 -4.81 -3.25
CA PRO A 125 -17.52 -5.26 -4.61
C PRO A 125 -16.55 -6.38 -5.03
N THR A 126 -17.07 -7.47 -5.59
CA THR A 126 -16.27 -8.65 -5.95
C THR A 126 -16.10 -8.88 -7.46
N GLY A 127 -16.84 -8.15 -8.30
CA GLY A 127 -16.82 -8.37 -9.74
C GLY A 127 -17.71 -7.42 -10.52
N VAL A 128 -17.54 -7.47 -11.85
CA VAL A 128 -18.33 -6.72 -12.83
C VAL A 128 -18.64 -7.63 -14.03
N GLN A 129 -19.82 -7.47 -14.62
CA GLN A 129 -20.22 -8.12 -15.86
C GLN A 129 -20.63 -7.04 -16.86
N LEU A 130 -20.05 -7.12 -18.05
CA LEU A 130 -20.26 -6.20 -19.18
C LEU A 130 -21.13 -6.85 -20.25
#